data_AF-A0A7Y2V1Z9-F1
#
_entry.id   AF-A0A7Y2V1Z9-F1
#
_cell.length_a   1.000
_cell.length_b   1.000
_cell.length_c   1.000
_cell.angle_alpha   90.00
_cell.angle_beta   90.00
_cell.angle_gamma   90.00
#
_symmetry.space_group_name_H-M   'P 1'
#
loop_
_entity.id
_entity.type
_entity.pdbx_description
1 polymer ?
#
loop_
_entity_poly.entity_id
_entity_poly.type
_entity_poly.pdbx_seq_one_letter_code
_entity_poly.pdbx_strand_id
1 'polypeptide(L)'
;MTSSHKIVIINEASLEVLNLKANKNSYLAVNYPNAEFYKELNLKTIPRYLLFDTNGKLIYNNAPSPSSDNIRKVINDAITK
;
A
#
# COMPACT_ATOMS: atom_id res chain seq x y z
N MET A 1 9.79 12.03 -18.87
CA MET A 1 8.44 11.95 -18.28
C MET A 1 8.58 11.33 -16.90
N THR A 2 8.87 12.15 -15.90
CA THR A 2 9.23 11.72 -14.54
C THR A 2 8.01 11.87 -13.65
N SER A 3 7.51 10.77 -13.11
CA SER A 3 6.58 10.81 -11.98
C SER A 3 7.05 9.82 -10.92
N SER A 4 8.14 10.16 -10.26
CA SER A 4 8.56 9.52 -9.02
C SER A 4 7.72 10.12 -7.89
N HIS A 5 6.49 9.62 -7.71
CA HIS A 5 5.76 9.81 -6.46
C HIS A 5 6.42 8.94 -5.38
N LYS A 6 7.57 9.40 -4.88
CA LYS A 6 8.15 8.92 -3.63
C LYS A 6 7.31 9.49 -2.50
N ILE A 7 6.26 8.78 -2.07
CA ILE A 7 5.76 8.96 -0.71
C ILE A 7 6.76 8.26 0.21
N VAL A 8 7.85 8.96 0.51
CA VAL A 8 8.76 8.62 1.60
C VAL A 8 8.61 9.74 2.62
N ILE A 9 7.69 9.56 3.57
CA ILE A 9 7.76 10.28 4.84
C ILE A 9 8.01 9.22 5.90
N ILE A 10 9.27 8.80 5.97
CA ILE A 10 9.80 8.12 7.13
C ILE A 10 10.60 9.19 7.86
N ASN A 11 10.04 9.74 8.93
CA ASN A 11 10.89 10.28 9.98
C ASN A 11 11.39 9.06 10.75
N GLU A 12 12.71 8.89 10.90
CA GLU A 12 13.32 7.78 11.66
C GLU A 12 12.71 7.67 13.07
N ALA A 13 12.35 8.79 13.69
CA ALA A 13 11.68 8.82 14.99
C ALA A 13 10.34 8.07 15.02
N SER A 14 9.60 8.03 13.91
CA SER A 14 8.30 7.35 13.83
C SER A 14 8.44 5.83 13.76
N LEU A 15 9.57 5.31 13.26
CA LEU A 15 9.82 3.87 13.17
C LEU A 15 10.12 3.27 14.54
N GLU A 16 10.86 3.99 15.38
CA GLU A 16 11.22 3.56 16.72
C GLU A 16 10.00 3.49 17.64
N VAL A 17 9.15 4.54 17.63
CA VAL A 17 7.88 4.57 18.40
C VAL A 17 6.95 3.41 18.02
N LEU A 18 6.93 3.03 16.74
CA LEU A 18 6.06 1.96 16.23
C LEU A 18 6.74 0.58 16.24
N ASN A 19 7.99 0.48 16.71
CA ASN A 19 8.81 -0.73 16.67
C ASN A 19 8.85 -1.39 15.28
N LEU A 20 8.94 -0.56 14.23
CA LEU A 20 8.99 -1.00 12.84
C LEU A 20 10.43 -1.03 12.35
N LYS A 21 10.85 -2.15 11.76
CA LYS A 21 12.17 -2.23 11.10
C LYS A 21 12.13 -1.47 9.77
N ALA A 22 13.12 -0.61 9.56
CA ALA A 22 13.34 0.04 8.27
C ALA A 22 13.60 -1.03 7.19
N ASN A 23 12.62 -1.27 6.33
CA ASN A 23 12.82 -2.01 5.09
C ASN A 23 12.76 -0.99 3.95
N LYS A 24 13.67 -1.10 2.97
CA LYS A 24 13.74 -0.18 1.82
C LYS A 24 12.41 0.00 1.06
N ASN A 25 11.51 -0.99 1.18
CA ASN A 25 10.21 -1.03 0.51
C ASN A 25 9.03 -0.92 1.48
N SER A 26 9.26 -0.55 2.75
CA SER A 26 8.19 -0.27 3.70
C SER A 26 8.01 1.24 3.84
N TYR A 27 6.77 1.69 3.67
CA TYR A 27 6.39 3.10 3.80
C TYR A 27 5.24 3.22 4.80
N LEU A 28 5.26 4.28 5.62
CA LEU A 28 4.18 4.60 6.54
C LEU A 28 3.30 5.68 5.90
N ALA A 29 2.04 5.35 5.63
CA ALA A 29 1.06 6.32 5.19
C ALA A 29 0.48 7.06 6.41
N VAL A 30 0.89 8.30 6.61
CA VAL A 30 0.49 9.14 7.75
C VAL A 30 -0.82 9.90 7.49
N ASN A 31 -1.37 10.52 8.53
CA ASN A 31 -2.52 11.42 8.46
C ASN A 31 -3.82 10.76 7.94
N TYR A 32 -4.06 9.50 8.29
CA TYR A 32 -5.36 8.86 8.08
C TYR A 32 -6.46 9.54 8.93
N PRO A 33 -7.69 9.74 8.41
CA PRO A 33 -8.14 9.55 7.02
C PRO A 33 -7.98 10.82 6.15
N ASN A 34 -7.35 11.87 6.67
CA ASN A 34 -7.37 13.21 6.06
C ASN A 34 -6.43 13.40 4.87
N ALA A 35 -5.38 12.58 4.74
CA ALA A 35 -4.46 12.65 3.61
C ALA A 35 -5.17 12.40 2.28
N GLU A 36 -4.76 13.13 1.23
CA GLU A 36 -5.33 13.05 -0.11
C GLU A 36 -5.28 11.62 -0.67
N PHE A 37 -4.19 10.89 -0.40
CA PHE A 37 -4.07 9.46 -0.69
C PHE A 37 -5.30 8.63 -0.27
N TYR A 38 -5.83 8.83 0.94
CA TYR A 38 -6.99 8.08 1.41
C TYR A 38 -8.30 8.54 0.78
N LYS A 39 -8.40 9.83 0.43
CA LYS A 39 -9.57 10.42 -0.24
C LYS A 39 -9.68 9.93 -1.68
N GLU A 40 -8.56 9.90 -2.41
CA GLU A 40 -8.49 9.42 -3.80
C GLU A 40 -8.84 7.93 -3.92
N LEU A 41 -8.44 7.11 -2.94
CA LEU A 41 -8.76 5.68 -2.92
C LEU A 41 -10.24 5.38 -2.64
N ASN A 42 -11.02 6.37 -2.17
CA ASN A 42 -12.45 6.27 -1.85
C ASN A 42 -12.80 4.99 -1.06
N LEU A 43 -12.01 4.69 -0.03
CA LEU A 43 -12.11 3.46 0.75
C LEU A 43 -13.33 3.51 1.67
N LYS A 44 -14.26 2.57 1.52
CA LYS A 44 -15.47 2.47 2.36
C LYS A 44 -15.20 1.88 3.75
N THR A 45 -14.08 1.19 3.91
CA THR A 45 -13.65 0.50 5.13
C THR A 45 -12.15 0.64 5.28
N ILE A 46 -11.59 0.48 6.48
CA ILE A 46 -10.13 0.41 6.68
C ILE A 46 -9.63 -0.87 6.00
N PRO A 47 -8.96 -0.80 4.85
CA PRO A 47 -8.50 -2.00 4.16
C PRO A 47 -7.28 -2.54 4.88
N ARG A 48 -7.21 -3.86 5.09
CA ARG A 48 -5.99 -4.49 5.62
C ARG A 48 -4.88 -4.55 4.59
N TYR A 49 -5.24 -4.73 3.31
CA TYR A 49 -4.29 -4.79 2.20
C TYR A 49 -4.91 -4.19 0.93
N LEU A 50 -4.10 -3.47 0.17
CA LEU A 50 -4.41 -2.93 -1.14
C LEU A 50 -3.47 -3.55 -2.17
N LEU A 51 -3.97 -3.81 -3.37
CA LEU A 51 -3.17 -4.30 -4.48
C LEU A 51 -3.19 -3.29 -5.61
N PHE A 52 -2.01 -2.91 -6.08
CA PHE A 52 -1.78 -1.99 -7.19
C PHE A 52 -1.07 -2.73 -8.33
N ASP A 53 -1.32 -2.31 -9.57
CA ASP A 53 -0.55 -2.78 -10.73
C ASP A 53 0.81 -2.06 -10.83
N THR A 54 1.62 -2.44 -11.83
CA THR A 54 2.95 -1.86 -12.09
C THR A 54 2.91 -0.38 -12.53
N ASN A 55 1.74 0.12 -12.93
CA ASN A 55 1.52 1.53 -13.29
C ASN A 55 0.99 2.34 -12.09
N GLY A 56 0.83 1.73 -10.92
CA GLY A 56 0.32 2.38 -9.71
C GLY A 56 -1.20 2.49 -9.64
N LYS A 57 -1.95 1.78 -10.51
CA LYS A 57 -3.42 1.76 -10.47
C LYS A 57 -3.90 0.75 -9.43
N LEU A 58 -4.84 1.17 -8.57
CA LEU A 58 -5.50 0.26 -7.63
C LEU A 58 -6.33 -0.78 -8.39
N ILE A 59 -6.00 -2.06 -8.21
CA ILE A 59 -6.72 -3.19 -8.83
C ILE A 59 -7.56 -3.97 -7.83
N TYR A 60 -7.21 -3.92 -6.54
CA TYR A 60 -8.01 -4.59 -5.50
C TYR A 60 -7.94 -3.84 -4.17
N ASN A 61 -9.09 -3.34 -3.70
CA ASN A 61 -9.20 -2.46 -2.54
C ASN A 61 -9.42 -3.19 -1.21
N ASN A 62 -9.49 -4.53 -1.22
CA ASN A 62 -9.63 -5.36 -0.02
C ASN A 62 -8.91 -6.70 -0.24
N ALA A 63 -7.60 -6.65 -0.46
CA ALA A 63 -6.82 -7.82 -0.80
C ALA A 63 -6.75 -8.82 0.37
N PRO A 64 -6.68 -10.14 0.07
CA PRO A 64 -6.41 -11.14 1.10
C PRO A 64 -5.06 -10.88 1.78
N SER A 65 -4.86 -11.50 2.93
CA SER A 65 -3.57 -11.45 3.59
C SER A 65 -2.46 -12.06 2.71
N PRO A 66 -1.22 -11.53 2.74
CA PRO A 66 -0.08 -12.10 2.03
C PRO A 66 0.23 -13.56 2.39
N SER A 67 -0.22 -14.04 3.54
CA SER A 67 -0.06 -15.45 3.96
C SER A 67 -1.19 -16.37 3.45
N SER A 68 -2.27 -15.82 2.90
CA SER A 68 -3.39 -16.60 2.39
C SER A 68 -3.06 -17.23 1.04
N ASP A 69 -3.40 -18.50 0.83
CA ASP A 69 -3.22 -19.15 -0.48
C ASP A 69 -3.95 -18.43 -1.62
N ASN A 70 -5.04 -17.73 -1.29
CA ASN A 70 -5.84 -16.98 -2.25
C ASN A 70 -5.11 -15.77 -2.83
N ILE A 71 -4.13 -15.18 -2.13
CA ILE A 71 -3.40 -14.00 -2.64
C ILE A 71 -2.58 -14.36 -3.87
N ARG A 72 -2.01 -15.58 -3.93
CA ARG A 72 -1.21 -16.04 -5.07
C ARG A 72 -2.06 -16.10 -6.33
N LYS A 73 -3.31 -16.56 -6.21
CA LYS A 73 -4.25 -16.58 -7.33
C LYS A 73 -4.54 -15.17 -7.84
N VAL A 74 -4.88 -14.24 -6.94
CA VAL A 74 -5.16 -12.85 -7.29
C VAL A 74 -3.95 -12.18 -7.97
N ILE A 75 -2.75 -12.41 -7.45
CA ILE A 75 -1.50 -11.87 -8.04
C ILE A 75 -1.23 -12.48 -9.41
N ASN A 76 -1.33 -13.80 -9.56
CA ASN A 76 -1.11 -14.46 -10.85
C ASN A 76 -2.12 -13.99 -11.90
N ASP A 77 -3.40 -13.87 -11.55
CA ASP A 77 -4.44 -13.36 -12.45
C ASP A 77 -4.17 -11.90 -12.87
N ALA A 78 -3.54 -11.10 -12.01
CA ALA A 78 -3.18 -9.72 -12.30
C ALA A 78 -1.93 -9.58 -13.19
N ILE A 79 -0.97 -10.50 -13.10
CA ILE A 79 0.30 -10.46 -13.84
C ILE A 79 0.17 -11.08 -15.24
N THR A 80 -0.77 -12.02 -15.45
CA THR A 80 -0.90 -12.77 -16.72
C THR A 80 -1.76 -12.06 -17.78
N LYS A 81 -2.03 -10.76 -17.61
CA LYS A 81 -2.87 -9.95 -18.52
C LYS A 81 -2.05 -9.16 -19.53
#